data_AF-A0A7S0N2R9-F1
#
_entry.id   AF-A0A7S0N2R9-F1
#
_cell.length_a   1.000
_cell.length_b   1.000
_cell.length_c   1.000
_cell.angle_alpha   90.00
_cell.angle_beta   90.00
_cell.angle_gamma   90.00
#
_symmetry.space_group_name_H-M   'P 1'
#
loop_
_entity.id
_entity.type
_entity.pdbx_description
1 polymer ?
#
loop_
_entity_poly.entity_id
_entity_poly.type
_entity_poly.pdbx_seq_one_letter_code
_entity_poly.pdbx_strand_id
1 'polypeptide(L)'
;EYRRCGRPQTSIASIQYEVYSKPGNAYAYLPHGSFHVRISFPAWIKAVLTTALTHSSDFVKWSNRCQLLFTKLRQRGFNATFLSTEFAKVSWGDRSKALAPKIKNATPFDNRCVWSCDNAPGLRELFLSCKLNLS
;
A
#
# COMPACT_ATOMS: atom_id res chain seq x y z
N GLU A 1 23.91 14.65 -47.71
CA GLU A 1 22.74 14.07 -47.03
C GLU A 1 23.22 13.38 -45.74
N TYR A 2 23.11 14.04 -44.59
CA TYR A 2 23.64 13.51 -43.31
C TYR A 2 22.61 12.60 -42.63
N ARG A 3 22.89 11.30 -42.56
CA ARG A 3 22.10 10.34 -41.76
C ARG A 3 22.22 10.68 -40.29
N ARG A 4 21.13 11.15 -39.66
CA ARG A 4 21.04 11.26 -38.21
C ARG A 4 21.04 9.85 -37.63
N CYS A 5 22.09 9.51 -36.89
CA CYS A 5 22.09 8.35 -36.01
C CYS A 5 21.05 8.62 -34.90
N GLY A 6 19.98 7.84 -34.88
CA GLY A 6 18.99 7.91 -33.80
C GLY A 6 19.65 7.63 -32.46
N ARG A 7 19.40 8.49 -31.45
CA ARG A 7 19.84 8.21 -30.08
C ARG A 7 19.21 6.88 -29.64
N PRO A 8 19.95 6.00 -28.93
CA PRO A 8 19.33 4.85 -28.29
C PRO A 8 18.24 5.34 -27.35
N GLN A 9 17.01 4.87 -27.53
CA GLN A 9 15.96 5.03 -26.53
C GLN A 9 16.43 4.30 -25.28
N THR A 10 16.93 5.04 -24.29
CA THR A 10 17.15 4.51 -22.95
C THR A 10 15.77 4.22 -22.39
N SER A 11 15.30 2.99 -22.55
CA SER A 11 14.17 2.47 -21.80
C SER A 11 14.53 2.61 -20.33
N ILE A 12 14.00 3.63 -19.67
CA ILE A 12 14.13 3.80 -18.22
C ILE A 12 13.51 2.53 -17.64
N ALA A 13 14.35 1.62 -17.14
CA ALA A 13 13.89 0.35 -16.58
C ALA A 13 12.96 0.66 -15.41
N SER A 14 11.66 0.43 -15.59
CA SER A 14 10.66 0.65 -14.56
C SER A 14 10.91 -0.35 -13.43
N ILE A 15 11.21 0.13 -12.23
CA ILE A 15 11.37 -0.71 -11.05
C ILE A 15 10.00 -1.29 -10.70
N GLN A 16 9.86 -2.59 -10.91
CA GLN A 16 8.66 -3.36 -10.60
C GLN A 16 8.75 -3.86 -9.15
N TYR A 17 7.75 -3.56 -8.32
CA TYR A 17 7.69 -4.02 -6.93
C TYR A 17 6.38 -4.78 -6.65
N GLU A 18 6.42 -5.68 -5.67
CA GLU A 18 5.27 -6.43 -5.18
C GLU A 18 5.39 -6.62 -3.66
N VAL A 19 4.25 -6.77 -2.98
CA VAL A 19 4.21 -7.14 -1.56
C VAL A 19 4.76 -8.56 -1.36
N TYR A 20 5.98 -8.66 -0.84
CA TYR A 20 6.50 -9.93 -0.34
C TYR A 20 5.68 -10.43 0.85
N SER A 21 5.44 -11.74 0.92
CA SER A 21 4.86 -12.37 2.11
C SER A 21 5.62 -13.61 2.48
N LYS A 22 6.02 -13.68 3.75
CA LYS A 22 6.75 -14.82 4.29
C LYS A 22 5.93 -16.11 4.05
N PRO A 23 6.54 -17.16 3.46
CA PRO A 23 5.89 -18.46 3.36
C PRO A 23 5.52 -18.93 4.78
N GLY A 24 4.28 -19.41 4.95
CA GLY A 24 3.72 -19.84 6.24
C GLY A 24 2.98 -18.76 7.06
N ASN A 25 3.34 -17.48 6.98
CA ASN A 25 2.72 -16.41 7.77
C ASN A 25 1.80 -15.46 6.96
N ALA A 26 1.72 -15.65 5.65
CA ALA A 26 0.83 -14.85 4.82
C ALA A 26 -0.63 -14.98 5.31
N TYR A 27 -1.14 -13.91 5.90
CA TYR A 27 -2.53 -13.74 6.35
C TYR A 27 -2.94 -14.55 7.59
N ALA A 28 -1.99 -15.04 8.41
CA ALA A 28 -2.30 -15.85 9.59
C ALA A 28 -3.04 -15.11 10.72
N TYR A 29 -3.08 -13.79 10.67
CA TYR A 29 -3.44 -12.92 11.81
C TYR A 29 -4.92 -12.90 12.20
N LEU A 30 -5.85 -13.35 11.33
CA LEU A 30 -7.27 -13.47 11.69
C LEU A 30 -7.88 -14.79 11.17
N PRO A 31 -7.71 -15.91 11.88
CA PRO A 31 -8.46 -17.12 11.62
C PRO A 31 -9.97 -16.88 11.84
N HIS A 32 -10.85 -17.47 11.03
CA HIS A 32 -12.30 -17.28 11.18
C HIS A 32 -12.83 -17.65 12.58
N GLY A 33 -12.26 -18.68 13.20
CA GLY A 33 -12.64 -19.14 14.55
C GLY A 33 -11.92 -18.44 15.71
N SER A 34 -11.18 -17.36 15.46
CA SER A 34 -10.52 -16.61 16.53
C SER A 34 -11.52 -15.75 17.30
N PHE A 35 -11.20 -15.43 18.56
CA PHE A 35 -12.04 -14.63 19.47
C PHE A 35 -12.05 -13.12 19.14
N HIS A 36 -11.96 -12.75 17.86
CA HIS A 36 -12.07 -11.37 17.43
C HIS A 36 -13.51 -10.92 17.26
N VAL A 37 -13.75 -9.63 17.48
CA VAL A 37 -15.07 -9.02 17.24
C VAL A 37 -15.41 -9.14 15.76
N ARG A 38 -16.67 -9.46 15.44
CA ARG A 38 -17.13 -9.67 14.05
C ARG A 38 -16.81 -8.50 13.11
N ILE A 39 -16.82 -7.27 13.62
CA ILE A 39 -16.48 -6.06 12.87
C ILE A 39 -15.00 -5.95 12.48
N SER A 40 -14.12 -6.64 13.20
CA SER A 40 -12.68 -6.63 12.96
C SER A 40 -12.31 -7.33 11.65
N PHE A 41 -13.04 -8.38 11.26
CA PHE A 41 -12.74 -9.12 10.02
C PHE A 41 -12.91 -8.28 8.75
N PRO A 42 -14.07 -7.61 8.51
CA PRO A 42 -14.22 -6.67 7.39
C PRO A 42 -13.14 -5.59 7.35
N ALA A 43 -12.87 -4.97 8.51
CA ALA A 43 -11.89 -3.89 8.61
C ALA A 43 -10.47 -4.37 8.25
N TRP A 44 -10.09 -5.54 8.75
CA TRP A 44 -8.80 -6.15 8.44
C TRP A 44 -8.70 -6.56 6.96
N ILE A 45 -9.73 -7.21 6.38
CA ILE A 45 -9.75 -7.57 4.95
C ILE A 45 -9.56 -6.31 4.10
N LYS A 46 -10.33 -5.26 4.39
CA LYS A 46 -10.22 -3.98 3.68
C LYS A 46 -8.82 -3.37 3.79
N ALA A 47 -8.21 -3.41 4.98
CA ALA A 47 -6.85 -2.92 5.19
C ALA A 47 -5.83 -3.68 4.33
N VAL A 48 -5.90 -5.02 4.32
CA VAL A 48 -5.00 -5.86 3.52
C VAL A 48 -5.19 -5.62 2.01
N LEU A 49 -6.43 -5.50 1.55
CA LEU A 49 -6.73 -5.17 0.15
C LEU A 49 -6.20 -3.79 -0.23
N THR A 50 -6.33 -2.80 0.65
CA THR A 50 -5.81 -1.45 0.44
C THR A 50 -4.28 -1.44 0.40
N THR A 51 -3.61 -2.20 1.26
CA THR A 51 -2.15 -2.36 1.21
C THR A 51 -1.71 -3.02 -0.09
N ALA A 52 -2.40 -4.07 -0.54
CA ALA A 52 -2.11 -4.68 -1.84
C ALA A 52 -2.32 -3.68 -2.99
N LEU A 53 -3.35 -2.84 -2.91
CA LEU A 53 -3.68 -1.82 -3.90
C LEU A 53 -2.58 -0.75 -4.03
N THR A 54 -2.08 -0.24 -2.90
CA THR A 54 -1.03 0.80 -2.90
C THR A 54 0.34 0.24 -3.27
N HIS A 55 0.61 -1.03 -2.93
CA HIS A 55 1.91 -1.67 -3.16
C HIS A 55 1.98 -2.49 -4.45
N SER A 56 0.95 -2.43 -5.31
CA SER A 56 1.00 -3.03 -6.65
C SER A 56 1.32 -1.98 -7.70
N SER A 57 2.17 -2.35 -8.66
CA SER A 57 2.55 -1.53 -9.81
C SER A 57 1.46 -1.46 -10.88
N ASP A 58 0.67 -2.52 -11.01
CA ASP A 58 -0.35 -2.67 -12.06
C ASP A 58 -1.55 -3.49 -11.58
N PHE A 59 -2.61 -3.45 -12.37
CA PHE A 59 -3.86 -4.14 -12.09
C PHE A 59 -3.71 -5.67 -12.01
N VAL A 60 -2.86 -6.26 -12.87
CA VAL A 60 -2.72 -7.71 -12.96
C VAL A 60 -2.12 -8.27 -11.67
N LYS A 61 -1.05 -7.64 -11.16
CA LYS A 61 -0.43 -8.03 -9.88
C LYS A 61 -1.40 -7.86 -8.72
N TRP A 62 -2.14 -6.76 -8.69
CA TRP A 62 -3.15 -6.54 -7.66
C TRP A 62 -4.26 -7.59 -7.70
N SER A 63 -4.80 -7.87 -8.90
CA SER A 63 -5.79 -8.92 -9.14
C SER A 63 -5.31 -10.29 -8.64
N ASN A 64 -4.10 -10.70 -9.04
CA ASN A 64 -3.51 -11.97 -8.63
C ASN A 64 -3.37 -12.04 -7.10
N ARG A 65 -3.00 -10.91 -6.49
CA ARG A 65 -2.88 -10.80 -5.04
C ARG A 65 -4.22 -10.94 -4.33
N CYS A 66 -5.27 -10.33 -4.86
CA CYS A 66 -6.64 -10.47 -4.36
C CYS A 66 -7.12 -11.93 -4.48
N GLN A 67 -6.91 -12.58 -5.63
CA GLN A 67 -7.27 -13.99 -5.83
C GLN A 67 -6.56 -14.92 -4.84
N LEU A 68 -5.26 -14.71 -4.60
CA LEU A 68 -4.49 -15.46 -3.62
C LEU A 68 -5.03 -15.28 -2.20
N LEU A 69 -5.33 -14.04 -1.80
CA LEU A 69 -5.91 -13.74 -0.50
C LEU A 69 -7.28 -14.42 -0.35
N PHE A 70 -8.16 -14.28 -1.34
CA PHE A 70 -9.49 -14.88 -1.33
C PHE A 70 -9.40 -16.39 -1.15
N THR A 71 -8.56 -17.05 -1.95
CA THR A 71 -8.34 -18.50 -1.89
C THR A 71 -7.86 -18.94 -0.50
N LYS A 72 -6.91 -18.22 0.09
CA LYS A 72 -6.41 -18.52 1.44
C LYS A 72 -7.46 -18.31 2.52
N LEU A 73 -8.29 -17.28 2.42
CA LEU A 73 -9.39 -17.06 3.37
C LEU A 73 -10.46 -18.14 3.25
N ARG A 74 -10.78 -18.58 2.02
CA ARG A 74 -11.67 -19.74 1.79
C ARG A 74 -11.14 -21.01 2.44
N GLN A 75 -9.85 -21.31 2.26
CA GLN A 75 -9.18 -22.46 2.91
C GLN A 75 -9.23 -22.38 4.43
N ARG A 76 -9.27 -21.17 5.01
CA ARG A 76 -9.41 -20.95 6.46
C ARG A 76 -10.87 -20.94 6.96
N GLY A 77 -11.84 -21.26 6.11
CA GLY A 77 -13.24 -21.43 6.52
C GLY A 77 -14.11 -20.17 6.44
N PHE A 78 -13.62 -19.06 5.87
CA PHE A 78 -14.46 -17.89 5.65
C PHE A 78 -15.54 -18.18 4.59
N ASN A 79 -16.77 -17.71 4.82
CA ASN A 79 -17.89 -17.88 3.89
C ASN A 79 -17.63 -17.14 2.56
N ALA A 80 -17.96 -17.78 1.42
CA ALA A 80 -17.72 -17.23 0.09
C ALA A 80 -18.50 -15.94 -0.16
N THR A 81 -19.78 -15.91 0.18
CA THR A 81 -20.65 -14.74 0.02
C THR A 81 -20.13 -13.56 0.83
N PHE A 82 -19.74 -13.80 2.09
CA PHE A 82 -19.11 -12.77 2.93
C PHE A 82 -17.86 -12.19 2.26
N LEU A 83 -16.94 -13.05 1.80
CA LEU A 83 -15.71 -12.60 1.15
C LEU A 83 -16.00 -11.83 -0.14
N SER A 84 -16.92 -12.31 -0.98
CA SER A 84 -17.29 -11.60 -2.21
C SER A 84 -17.83 -10.20 -1.92
N THR A 85 -18.67 -10.05 -0.88
CA THR A 85 -19.15 -8.74 -0.45
C THR A 85 -18.02 -7.84 0.04
N GLU A 86 -17.09 -8.36 0.84
CA GLU A 86 -15.96 -7.54 1.36
C GLU A 86 -14.96 -7.16 0.26
N PHE A 87 -14.66 -8.06 -0.68
CA PHE A 87 -13.74 -7.79 -1.78
C PHE A 87 -14.31 -6.79 -2.78
N ALA A 88 -15.63 -6.81 -3.02
CA ALA A 88 -16.29 -5.85 -3.90
C ALA A 88 -16.21 -4.40 -3.40
N LYS A 89 -15.91 -4.17 -2.11
CA LYS A 89 -15.77 -2.82 -1.53
C LYS A 89 -14.47 -2.11 -1.91
N VAL A 90 -13.51 -2.81 -2.52
CA VAL A 90 -12.22 -2.25 -2.91
C VAL A 90 -11.97 -2.58 -4.38
N SER A 91 -11.89 -1.53 -5.19
CA SER A 91 -11.64 -1.62 -6.63
C SER A 91 -10.27 -1.05 -6.99
N TRP A 92 -9.78 -1.35 -8.20
CA TRP A 92 -8.55 -0.73 -8.70
C TRP A 92 -8.68 0.80 -8.84
N GLY A 93 -9.88 1.28 -9.16
CA GLY A 93 -10.18 2.72 -9.25
C GLY A 93 -9.94 3.48 -7.94
N ASP A 94 -10.04 2.79 -6.79
CA ASP A 94 -9.77 3.39 -5.48
C ASP A 94 -8.29 3.70 -5.24
N ARG A 95 -7.38 3.22 -6.11
CA ARG A 95 -5.93 3.36 -5.92
C ARG A 95 -5.49 4.82 -5.87
N SER A 96 -6.02 5.65 -6.77
CA SER A 96 -5.67 7.07 -6.82
C SER A 96 -6.03 7.78 -5.52
N LYS A 97 -7.17 7.43 -4.92
CA LYS A 97 -7.62 7.93 -3.61
C LYS A 97 -6.78 7.36 -2.47
N ALA A 98 -6.37 6.10 -2.55
CA ALA A 98 -5.56 5.44 -1.53
C ALA A 98 -4.12 5.99 -1.49
N LEU A 99 -3.57 6.41 -2.63
CA LEU A 99 -2.25 7.03 -2.76
C LEU A 99 -2.26 8.54 -2.51
N ALA A 100 -3.43 9.19 -2.55
CA ALA A 100 -3.53 10.60 -2.29
C ALA A 100 -2.96 10.93 -0.89
N PRO A 101 -2.09 11.95 -0.78
CA PRO A 101 -1.51 12.32 0.50
C PRO A 101 -2.63 12.77 1.44
N LYS A 102 -2.70 12.16 2.63
CA LYS A 102 -3.63 12.57 3.68
C LYS A 102 -3.03 13.75 4.43
N ILE A 103 -3.04 14.93 3.79
CA ILE A 103 -2.63 16.18 4.44
C ILE A 103 -3.70 16.48 5.49
N LYS A 104 -3.34 16.29 6.76
CA LYS A 104 -4.14 16.80 7.88
C LYS A 104 -3.58 18.17 8.23
N ASN A 105 -4.46 19.15 8.41
CA ASN A 105 -4.05 20.41 9.02
C ASN A 105 -3.58 20.10 10.44
N ALA A 106 -2.32 20.39 10.73
CA ALA A 106 -1.74 20.15 12.05
C ALA A 106 -2.50 20.98 13.08
N THR A 107 -3.00 20.32 14.12
CA THR A 107 -3.55 21.03 15.28
C THR A 107 -2.39 21.50 16.16
N PRO A 108 -2.58 22.53 17.00
CA PRO A 108 -1.57 22.95 17.98
C PRO A 108 -1.12 21.84 18.95
N PHE A 109 -1.89 20.75 19.06
CA PHE A 109 -1.52 19.57 19.84
C PHE A 109 -0.52 18.67 19.08
N ASP A 110 -0.67 18.54 17.75
CA ASP A 110 0.24 17.77 16.91
C ASP A 110 1.67 18.35 16.96
N ASN A 111 1.78 19.69 17.03
CA ASN A 111 3.06 20.41 17.17
C ASN A 111 3.77 20.19 18.51
N ARG A 112 3.11 19.58 19.50
CA ARG A 112 3.72 19.19 20.79
C ARG A 112 4.17 17.74 20.82
N CYS A 113 3.84 16.96 19.78
CA CYS A 113 4.32 15.60 19.67
C CYS A 113 5.78 15.61 19.16
N VAL A 114 6.66 14.87 19.83
CA VAL A 114 8.11 14.75 19.50
C VAL A 114 8.33 14.27 18.06
N TRP A 115 7.34 13.64 17.45
CA TRP A 115 7.41 13.08 16.10
C TRP A 115 6.82 13.99 15.00
N SER A 116 6.37 15.20 15.35
CA SER A 116 6.02 16.23 14.36
C SER A 116 7.28 16.78 13.70
N CYS A 117 7.20 17.19 12.44
CA CYS A 117 8.35 17.62 11.63
C CYS A 117 9.19 18.73 12.30
N ASP A 118 8.58 19.56 13.14
CA ASP A 118 9.25 20.66 13.85
C ASP A 118 10.00 20.19 15.09
N ASN A 119 9.60 19.07 15.70
CA ASN A 119 10.20 18.51 16.92
C ASN A 119 10.96 17.20 16.72
N ALA A 120 10.91 16.60 15.52
CA ALA A 120 11.62 15.38 15.23
C ALA A 120 13.13 15.66 15.15
N PRO A 121 13.95 15.12 16.07
CA PRO A 121 15.39 15.34 16.05
C PRO A 121 15.96 14.76 14.75
N GLY A 122 16.71 15.56 13.98
CA GLY A 122 17.35 15.15 12.72
C GLY A 122 16.60 15.52 11.43
N LEU A 123 15.29 15.82 11.49
CA LEU A 123 14.51 16.13 10.27
C LEU A 123 14.79 17.54 9.75
N ARG A 124 15.04 18.50 10.65
CA ARG A 124 15.42 19.87 10.30
C ARG A 124 16.78 19.91 9.58
N GLU A 125 17.75 19.13 10.06
CA GLU A 125 19.06 18.97 9.42
C GLU A 125 18.93 18.32 8.03
N LEU A 126 18.05 17.32 7.88
CA LEU A 126 17.79 16.64 6.61
C LEU A 126 17.19 17.60 5.57
N PHE A 127 16.19 18.41 5.94
CA PHE A 127 15.61 19.40 5.01
C PHE A 127 16.58 20.53 4.65
N LEU A 128 17.46 20.93 5.56
CA LEU A 128 18.53 21.89 5.27
C LEU A 128 19.57 21.32 4.30
N SER A 129 19.93 20.03 4.44
CA SER A 129 20.88 19.36 3.54
C SER A 129 20.35 19.22 2.11
N CYS A 130 19.03 19.04 1.93
CA CYS A 130 18.40 18.97 0.62
C CYS A 130 18.37 20.32 -0.12
N LYS A 131 18.38 21.45 0.60
CA LYS A 131 18.46 22.79 0.00
C LYS A 131 19.87 23.15 -0.48
N LEU A 132 20.90 22.48 0.02
CA LEU A 132 22.30 22.70 -0.38
C LEU A 132 22.72 21.91 -1.62
N ASN A 133 21.88 21.00 -2.12
CA ASN A 133 22.15 20.20 -3.33
C ASN A 133 21.39 20.72 -4.58
N LEU A 134 20.84 21.94 -4.53
CA LEU A 134 20.13 22.60 -5.63
C LEU A 134 20.89 23.80 -6.23
N SER A 135 22.19 23.91 -5.94
CA SER A 135 23.10 24.89 -6.54
C SER A 135 24.08 24.22 -7.48
#